data_AF-A0A2W0C6I5-F1
#
_entry.id   AF-A0A2W0C6I5-F1
#
_cell.length_a   1.000
_cell.length_b   1.000
_cell.length_c   1.000
_cell.angle_alpha   90.00
_cell.angle_beta   90.00
_cell.angle_gamma   90.00
#
_symmetry.space_group_name_H-M   'P 1'
#
loop_
_entity.id
_entity.type
_entity.pdbx_description
1 polymer ?
#
loop_
_entity_poly.entity_id
_entity_poly.type
_entity_poly.pdbx_seq_one_letter_code
_entity_poly.pdbx_strand_id
1 'polypeptide(L)'
;MEPIFWNERTGNMVGGYQRYKIMVNELAMTELQVSVVDLDELQESGADLTLPGLNQEEFEDLIAEFGTIPDTEIEDPVVEDDFDVQGALDNIQDPETQRGDIWQLGPHRLMCGDSTNEEDVGCLMDGELAALVVTDPPYNVDIESNSARLAADGCSSIQNDDMPADEFVDFLHAVFERMLV
;
A
#
# COMPACT_ATOMS: atom_id res chain seq x y z
N MET A 1 13.34 4.84 9.46
CA MET A 1 12.99 6.24 9.17
C MET A 1 13.99 6.75 8.14
N GLU A 2 13.52 7.07 6.93
CA GLU A 2 14.40 7.46 5.81
C GLU A 2 15.09 8.82 6.08
N PRO A 3 16.40 8.95 5.82
CA PRO A 3 17.11 10.22 5.96
C PRO A 3 16.81 11.18 4.80
N ILE A 4 17.00 12.49 5.02
CA ILE A 4 16.97 13.50 3.96
C ILE A 4 18.31 13.48 3.25
N PHE A 5 18.32 13.40 1.92
CA PHE A 5 19.54 13.38 1.11
C PHE A 5 19.77 14.72 0.41
N TRP A 6 20.97 15.28 0.59
CA TRP A 6 21.39 16.55 -0.01
C TRP A 6 22.58 16.32 -0.94
N ASN A 7 22.43 16.69 -2.22
CA ASN A 7 23.54 16.65 -3.16
C ASN A 7 24.43 17.88 -2.98
N GLU A 8 25.66 17.69 -2.52
CA GLU A 8 26.59 18.82 -2.33
C GLU A 8 27.05 19.45 -3.64
N ARG A 9 27.01 18.68 -4.74
CA ARG A 9 27.45 19.15 -6.05
C ARG A 9 26.49 20.15 -6.67
N THR A 10 25.20 19.86 -6.62
CA THR A 10 24.14 20.68 -7.24
C THR A 10 23.44 21.60 -6.26
N GLY A 11 23.53 21.31 -4.95
CA GLY A 11 22.82 22.05 -3.92
C GLY A 11 21.33 21.75 -3.86
N ASN A 12 20.92 20.58 -4.35
CA ASN A 12 19.53 20.16 -4.36
C ASN A 12 19.27 19.03 -3.34
N MET A 13 18.05 18.98 -2.84
CA MET A 13 17.56 17.81 -2.13
C MET A 13 17.16 16.74 -3.14
N VAL A 14 17.64 15.51 -2.95
CA VAL A 14 17.46 14.38 -3.88
C VAL A 14 16.66 13.22 -3.30
N GLY A 15 16.30 13.29 -2.01
CA GLY A 15 15.51 12.27 -1.34
C GLY A 15 15.04 12.69 0.05
N GLY A 16 14.01 12.02 0.57
CA GLY A 16 13.41 12.34 1.88
C GLY A 16 12.42 13.50 1.88
N TYR A 17 11.80 13.82 0.73
CA TYR A 17 10.84 14.94 0.57
C TYR A 17 9.67 14.90 1.56
N GLN A 18 9.12 13.71 1.85
CA GLN A 18 8.03 13.58 2.82
C GLN A 18 8.49 13.94 4.24
N ARG A 19 9.68 13.48 4.64
CA ARG A 19 10.28 13.84 5.94
C ARG A 19 10.57 15.34 6.03
N TYR A 20 11.06 15.95 4.96
CA TYR A 20 11.23 17.40 4.87
C TYR A 20 9.90 18.14 5.06
N LYS A 21 8.83 17.73 4.33
CA LYS A 21 7.50 18.35 4.45
C LYS A 21 6.98 18.30 5.88
N ILE A 22 7.02 17.15 6.54
CA ILE A 22 6.57 17.01 7.93
C ILE A 22 7.41 17.89 8.87
N MET A 23 8.73 17.79 8.78
CA MET A 23 9.61 18.52 9.70
C MET A 23 9.52 20.04 9.56
N VAL A 24 9.38 20.55 8.34
CA VAL A 24 9.32 22.00 8.07
C VAL A 24 7.90 22.54 8.20
N ASN A 25 6.92 21.90 7.58
CA ASN A 25 5.57 22.46 7.46
C ASN A 25 4.70 22.17 8.69
N GLU A 26 4.88 21.00 9.31
CA GLU A 26 4.05 20.58 10.46
C GLU A 26 4.75 20.83 11.78
N LEU A 27 6.07 20.56 11.85
CA LEU A 27 6.86 20.70 13.08
C LEU A 27 7.64 22.03 13.17
N ALA A 28 7.56 22.88 12.15
CA ALA A 28 8.19 24.20 12.10
C ALA A 28 9.70 24.21 12.41
N MET A 29 10.42 23.14 12.03
CA MET A 29 11.86 23.04 12.23
C MET A 29 12.62 23.94 11.25
N THR A 30 13.63 24.65 11.76
CA THR A 30 14.49 25.54 10.95
C THR A 30 15.85 24.93 10.61
N GLU A 31 16.22 23.81 11.26
CA GLU A 31 17.46 23.07 11.01
C GLU A 31 17.17 21.58 10.91
N LEU A 32 17.75 20.91 9.91
CA LEU A 32 17.50 19.50 9.61
C LEU A 32 18.80 18.73 9.47
N GLN A 33 18.82 17.51 9.99
CA GLN A 33 19.92 16.58 9.74
C GLN A 33 19.75 15.95 8.36
N VAL A 34 20.79 16.06 7.53
CA VAL A 34 20.83 15.49 6.18
C VAL A 34 22.00 14.52 6.04
N SER A 35 21.85 13.55 5.15
CA SER A 35 22.96 12.77 4.60
C SER A 35 23.44 13.45 3.33
N VAL A 36 24.72 13.82 3.30
CA VAL A 36 25.32 14.47 2.14
C VAL A 36 25.77 13.40 1.14
N VAL A 37 25.46 13.62 -0.13
CA VAL A 37 25.87 12.76 -1.25
C VAL A 37 26.52 13.62 -2.34
N ASP A 38 27.34 12.99 -3.18
CA ASP A 38 27.97 13.63 -4.34
C ASP A 38 27.52 12.86 -5.59
N LEU A 39 26.46 13.33 -6.24
CA LEU A 39 25.87 12.70 -7.42
C LEU A 39 26.05 13.62 -8.65
N ASP A 40 26.36 13.01 -9.78
CA ASP A 40 26.35 13.67 -11.09
C ASP A 40 24.89 13.99 -11.51
N GLU A 41 24.68 14.98 -12.37
CA GLU A 41 23.33 15.43 -12.79
C GLU A 41 22.44 14.28 -13.32
N LEU A 42 23.04 13.31 -14.01
CA LEU A 42 22.34 12.12 -14.52
C LEU A 42 21.91 11.15 -13.41
N GLN A 43 22.72 11.01 -12.36
CA GLN A 43 22.37 10.17 -11.21
C GLN A 43 21.34 10.87 -10.32
N GLU A 44 21.41 12.20 -10.21
CA GLU A 44 20.41 13.01 -9.50
C GLU A 44 19.04 12.97 -10.18
N SER A 45 18.97 12.88 -11.51
CA SER A 45 17.71 12.69 -12.23
C SER A 45 17.13 11.28 -12.10
N GLY A 46 17.72 10.42 -11.26
CA GLY A 46 17.27 9.06 -11.02
C GLY A 46 17.73 8.04 -12.07
N ALA A 47 18.67 8.40 -12.95
CA ALA A 47 19.12 7.53 -14.05
C ALA A 47 20.19 6.50 -13.65
N ASP A 48 20.11 5.96 -12.43
CA ASP A 48 20.78 4.69 -12.10
C ASP A 48 19.77 3.55 -12.27
N LEU A 49 19.48 3.25 -13.54
CA LEU A 49 18.45 2.32 -13.97
C LEU A 49 19.10 1.06 -14.52
N THR A 50 19.94 0.40 -13.72
CA THR A 50 20.26 -1.00 -13.95
C THR A 50 19.08 -1.87 -13.49
N LEU A 51 17.95 -1.77 -14.18
CA LEU A 51 16.92 -2.80 -14.13
C LEU A 51 17.48 -4.04 -14.83
N PRO A 52 17.60 -5.20 -14.15
CA PRO A 52 18.09 -6.40 -14.81
C PRO A 52 17.02 -6.90 -15.79
N GLY A 53 17.17 -6.55 -17.07
CA GLY A 53 16.32 -7.10 -18.13
C GLY A 53 15.91 -6.14 -19.25
N LEU A 54 16.16 -4.83 -19.12
CA LEU A 54 15.88 -3.85 -20.18
C LEU A 54 17.19 -3.28 -20.71
N ASN A 55 17.30 -3.16 -22.03
CA ASN A 55 18.37 -2.36 -22.63
C ASN A 55 17.99 -0.87 -22.60
N GLN A 56 18.97 0.01 -22.84
CA GLN A 56 18.77 1.45 -22.69
C GLN A 56 17.71 2.03 -23.64
N GLU A 57 17.56 1.48 -24.85
CA GLU A 57 16.57 1.91 -25.83
C GLU A 57 15.15 1.49 -25.41
N GLU A 58 14.98 0.24 -24.97
CA GLU A 58 13.70 -0.26 -24.41
C GLU A 58 13.27 0.53 -23.16
N PHE A 59 14.24 0.96 -22.37
CA PHE A 59 14.01 1.73 -21.17
C PHE A 59 13.62 3.18 -21.47
N GLU A 60 14.27 3.81 -22.44
CA GLU A 60 13.91 5.13 -22.96
C GLU A 60 12.50 5.12 -23.57
N ASP A 61 12.14 4.06 -24.30
CA ASP A 61 10.79 3.87 -24.83
C ASP A 61 9.75 3.72 -23.72
N LEU A 62 10.05 2.94 -22.66
CA LEU A 62 9.15 2.77 -21.51
C LEU A 62 8.96 4.08 -20.74
N ILE A 63 10.02 4.87 -20.53
CA ILE A 63 9.92 6.22 -19.94
C ILE A 63 9.16 7.16 -20.88
N ALA A 64 9.34 7.08 -22.19
CA ALA A 64 8.57 7.91 -23.11
C ALA A 64 7.08 7.54 -23.10
N GLU A 65 6.75 6.26 -22.86
CA GLU A 65 5.38 5.74 -22.76
C GLU A 65 4.71 6.08 -21.42
N PHE A 66 5.43 6.00 -20.29
CA PHE A 66 4.88 6.24 -18.94
C PHE A 66 5.19 7.63 -18.37
N GLY A 67 6.32 8.24 -18.73
CA GLY A 67 6.77 9.56 -18.25
C GLY A 67 5.98 10.74 -18.82
N THR A 68 5.08 10.48 -19.77
CA THR A 68 4.05 11.46 -20.19
C THR A 68 2.78 11.40 -19.36
N ILE A 69 2.69 10.52 -18.35
CA ILE A 69 1.67 10.64 -17.31
C ILE A 69 2.30 11.54 -16.25
N PRO A 70 2.03 12.87 -16.27
CA PRO A 70 2.37 13.69 -15.12
C PRO A 70 1.74 13.07 -13.87
N ASP A 71 2.57 12.64 -12.92
CA ASP A 71 2.17 12.36 -11.51
C ASP A 71 1.49 13.60 -10.85
N THR A 72 1.44 14.72 -11.56
CA THR A 72 0.97 16.03 -11.13
C THR A 72 -0.42 16.42 -11.62
N GLU A 73 -1.20 15.56 -12.28
CA GLU A 73 -2.60 15.89 -12.64
C GLU A 73 -3.63 15.59 -11.54
N ILE A 74 -3.20 15.55 -10.28
CA ILE A 74 -4.11 15.79 -9.16
C ILE A 74 -3.89 17.26 -8.75
N GLU A 75 -4.54 18.19 -9.46
CA GLU A 75 -4.41 19.64 -9.21
C GLU A 75 -4.84 20.01 -7.78
N ASP A 76 -5.78 19.25 -7.23
CA ASP A 76 -6.27 19.41 -5.86
C ASP A 76 -5.74 18.29 -4.96
N PRO A 77 -5.17 18.59 -3.78
CA PRO A 77 -4.84 17.53 -2.83
C PRO A 77 -6.09 16.70 -2.55
N VAL A 78 -5.93 15.37 -2.41
CA VAL A 78 -7.02 14.51 -1.95
C VAL A 78 -7.45 15.01 -0.58
N VAL A 79 -8.64 15.61 -0.53
CA VAL A 79 -9.28 16.03 0.70
C VAL A 79 -10.11 14.84 1.16
N GLU A 80 -9.69 14.22 2.27
CA GLU A 80 -10.55 13.24 2.95
C GLU A 80 -11.86 13.92 3.33
N ASP A 81 -12.98 13.20 3.18
CA ASP A 81 -14.25 13.70 3.67
C ASP A 81 -14.30 13.65 5.20
N ASP A 82 -15.20 14.41 5.82
CA ASP A 82 -15.42 14.38 7.27
C ASP A 82 -16.27 13.15 7.67
N PHE A 83 -16.03 11.98 7.06
CA PHE A 83 -16.81 10.77 7.32
C PHE A 83 -16.50 10.20 8.70
N ASP A 84 -17.51 10.16 9.57
CA ASP A 84 -17.41 9.59 10.91
C ASP A 84 -17.48 8.05 10.85
N VAL A 85 -16.33 7.41 10.66
CA VAL A 85 -16.21 5.95 10.58
C VAL A 85 -16.77 5.28 11.85
N GLN A 86 -16.43 5.77 13.04
CA GLN A 86 -16.89 5.16 14.29
C GLN A 86 -18.39 5.32 14.47
N GLY A 87 -18.93 6.51 14.20
CA GLY A 87 -20.37 6.75 14.21
C GLY A 87 -21.11 5.90 13.19
N ALA A 88 -20.55 5.68 12.00
CA ALA A 88 -21.12 4.76 11.02
C ALA A 88 -21.16 3.33 11.55
N LEU A 89 -20.06 2.82 12.12
CA LEU A 89 -19.98 1.49 12.71
C LEU A 89 -20.96 1.29 13.86
N ASP A 90 -21.06 2.26 14.78
CA ASP A 90 -21.98 2.21 15.92
C ASP A 90 -23.46 2.18 15.49
N ASN A 91 -23.77 2.75 14.32
CA ASN A 91 -25.11 2.79 13.76
C ASN A 91 -25.47 1.52 12.96
N ILE A 92 -24.50 0.66 12.60
CA ILE A 92 -24.77 -0.61 11.95
C ILE A 92 -25.38 -1.57 12.98
N GLN A 93 -26.69 -1.81 12.88
CA GLN A 93 -27.39 -2.79 13.71
C GLN A 93 -27.32 -4.19 13.09
N ASP A 94 -27.60 -4.27 11.79
CA ASP A 94 -27.50 -5.48 10.98
C ASP A 94 -26.70 -5.10 9.72
N PRO A 95 -25.55 -5.74 9.45
CA PRO A 95 -24.79 -5.48 8.23
C PRO A 95 -25.65 -5.74 7.00
N GLU A 96 -25.74 -4.78 6.06
CA GLU A 96 -26.50 -5.01 4.83
C GLU A 96 -25.85 -6.08 3.96
N THR A 97 -24.51 -6.09 3.92
CA THR A 97 -23.72 -7.10 3.21
C THR A 97 -23.54 -8.34 4.08
N GLN A 98 -23.87 -9.49 3.53
CA GLN A 98 -23.81 -10.79 4.19
C GLN A 98 -22.81 -11.71 3.48
N ARG A 99 -22.25 -12.67 4.22
CA ARG A 99 -21.40 -13.70 3.63
C ARG A 99 -22.18 -14.45 2.53
N GLY A 100 -21.58 -14.58 1.36
CA GLY A 100 -22.23 -15.13 0.17
C GLY A 100 -22.71 -14.08 -0.82
N ASP A 101 -22.83 -12.81 -0.42
CA ASP A 101 -23.24 -11.75 -1.35
C ASP A 101 -22.17 -11.53 -2.42
N ILE A 102 -22.62 -11.51 -3.68
CA ILE A 102 -21.78 -11.25 -4.85
C ILE A 102 -22.35 -10.05 -5.60
N TRP A 103 -21.50 -9.06 -5.80
CA TRP A 103 -21.79 -7.81 -6.46
C TRP A 103 -21.17 -7.85 -7.87
N GLN A 104 -22.02 -7.70 -8.89
CA GLN A 104 -21.58 -7.61 -10.28
C GLN A 104 -21.27 -6.16 -10.64
N LEU A 105 -20.00 -5.86 -10.87
CA LEU A 105 -19.48 -4.53 -11.19
C LEU A 105 -18.98 -4.50 -12.65
N GLY A 106 -19.93 -4.54 -13.59
CA GLY A 106 -19.60 -4.68 -15.02
C GLY A 106 -19.02 -6.07 -15.30
N PRO A 107 -17.80 -6.22 -15.83
CA PRO A 107 -17.14 -7.52 -15.99
C PRO A 107 -16.51 -8.05 -14.70
N HIS A 108 -16.45 -7.25 -13.63
CA HIS A 108 -15.80 -7.61 -12.37
C HIS A 108 -16.80 -8.13 -11.33
N ARG A 109 -16.31 -8.96 -10.42
CA ARG A 109 -17.10 -9.52 -9.32
C ARG A 109 -16.42 -9.22 -7.99
N LEU A 110 -17.21 -8.79 -7.01
CA LEU A 110 -16.80 -8.58 -5.64
C LEU A 110 -17.67 -9.45 -4.74
N MET A 111 -17.06 -10.21 -3.83
CA MET A 111 -17.78 -11.08 -2.91
C MET A 111 -17.46 -10.71 -1.45
N CYS A 112 -18.48 -10.77 -0.60
CA CYS A 112 -18.28 -10.91 0.84
C CYS A 112 -18.17 -12.42 1.17
N GLY A 113 -16.95 -12.89 1.44
CA GLY A 113 -16.67 -14.32 1.60
C GLY A 113 -15.40 -14.57 2.42
N ASP A 114 -15.17 -15.83 2.76
CA ASP A 114 -13.99 -16.34 3.41
C ASP A 114 -13.04 -16.93 2.37
N SER A 115 -11.88 -16.28 2.17
CA SER A 115 -10.86 -16.74 1.21
C SER A 115 -10.23 -18.10 1.57
N THR A 116 -10.41 -18.61 2.79
CA THR A 116 -9.98 -19.96 3.19
C THR A 116 -11.02 -21.04 2.82
N ASN A 117 -12.22 -20.63 2.41
CA ASN A 117 -13.34 -21.52 2.13
C ASN A 117 -13.48 -21.81 0.62
N GLU A 118 -13.44 -23.09 0.26
CA GLU A 118 -13.55 -23.54 -1.14
C GLU A 118 -14.89 -23.20 -1.80
N GLU A 119 -15.99 -23.28 -1.05
CA GLU A 119 -17.33 -23.00 -1.58
C GLU A 119 -17.46 -21.50 -1.90
N ASP A 120 -16.94 -20.63 -1.03
CA ASP A 120 -16.95 -19.19 -1.26
C ASP A 120 -16.10 -18.81 -2.48
N VAL A 121 -14.85 -19.28 -2.54
CA VAL A 121 -13.97 -19.02 -3.69
C VAL A 121 -14.58 -19.57 -4.98
N GLY A 122 -15.12 -20.79 -4.95
CA GLY A 122 -15.82 -21.38 -6.09
C GLY A 122 -17.02 -20.55 -6.56
N CYS A 123 -17.80 -19.99 -5.63
CA CYS A 123 -18.90 -19.08 -5.95
C CYS A 123 -18.39 -17.78 -6.60
N LEU A 124 -17.33 -17.18 -6.06
CA LEU A 124 -16.70 -15.97 -6.63
C LEU A 124 -16.08 -16.21 -8.01
N MET A 125 -15.59 -17.42 -8.28
CA MET A 125 -14.95 -17.77 -9.55
C MET A 125 -15.96 -18.22 -10.63
N ASP A 126 -17.14 -18.73 -10.26
CA ASP A 126 -18.20 -19.20 -11.19
C ASP A 126 -17.68 -20.09 -12.32
N GLY A 127 -16.78 -21.00 -11.97
CA GLY A 127 -16.19 -22.00 -12.88
C GLY A 127 -15.06 -21.48 -13.77
N GLU A 128 -14.70 -20.20 -13.69
CA GLU A 128 -13.54 -19.63 -14.37
C GLU A 128 -12.26 -19.80 -13.53
N LEU A 129 -11.09 -19.75 -14.18
CA LEU A 129 -9.79 -19.83 -13.50
C LEU A 129 -9.06 -18.49 -13.54
N ALA A 130 -8.43 -18.13 -12.43
CA ALA A 130 -7.57 -16.95 -12.37
C ALA A 130 -6.27 -17.20 -13.14
N ALA A 131 -5.92 -16.28 -14.05
CA ALA A 131 -4.61 -16.30 -14.72
C ALA A 131 -3.47 -15.79 -13.81
N LEU A 132 -3.81 -14.95 -12.83
CA LEU A 132 -2.92 -14.37 -11.83
C LEU A 132 -3.71 -14.18 -10.55
N VAL A 133 -3.08 -14.50 -9.42
CA VAL A 133 -3.58 -14.18 -8.08
C VAL A 133 -2.64 -13.17 -7.45
N VAL A 134 -3.22 -12.05 -6.98
CA VAL A 134 -2.53 -11.04 -6.17
C VAL A 134 -3.17 -11.09 -4.79
N THR A 135 -2.36 -11.33 -3.77
CA THR A 135 -2.83 -11.48 -2.39
C THR A 135 -1.87 -10.83 -1.41
N ASP A 136 -2.43 -10.30 -0.33
CA ASP A 136 -1.74 -9.73 0.81
C ASP A 136 -2.31 -10.38 2.08
N PRO A 137 -1.96 -11.65 2.38
CA PRO A 137 -2.51 -12.34 3.55
C PRO A 137 -1.94 -11.74 4.84
N PRO A 138 -2.59 -11.94 6.00
CA PRO A 138 -2.08 -11.51 7.30
C PRO A 138 -0.62 -11.94 7.53
N TYR A 139 0.16 -11.13 8.26
CA TYR A 139 1.60 -11.38 8.50
C TYR A 139 1.93 -11.83 9.93
N ASN A 140 1.00 -11.71 10.88
CA ASN A 140 1.14 -12.22 12.24
C ASN A 140 2.37 -11.64 12.97
N VAL A 141 2.50 -10.32 12.90
CA VAL A 141 3.68 -9.57 13.37
C VAL A 141 3.48 -9.03 14.80
N ASP A 142 2.25 -9.10 15.32
CA ASP A 142 1.82 -8.47 16.57
C ASP A 142 2.10 -6.97 16.58
N ILE A 143 1.57 -6.26 15.56
CA ILE A 143 1.82 -4.82 15.42
C ILE A 143 1.15 -4.04 16.55
N GLU A 144 1.97 -3.34 17.33
CA GLU A 144 1.56 -2.30 18.27
C GLU A 144 2.14 -0.93 17.88
N SER A 145 1.31 0.11 17.95
CA SER A 145 1.68 1.49 17.64
C SER A 145 1.58 2.40 18.86
N ASN A 146 2.64 3.16 19.10
CA ASN A 146 2.68 4.23 20.12
C ASN A 146 2.14 5.57 19.61
N SER A 147 1.51 5.61 18.44
CA SER A 147 0.96 6.83 17.87
C SER A 147 -0.25 7.31 18.66
N ALA A 148 -0.18 8.55 19.17
CA ALA A 148 -1.30 9.16 19.88
C ALA A 148 -2.57 9.28 19.01
N ARG A 149 -2.40 9.45 17.68
CA ARG A 149 -3.51 9.49 16.72
C ARG A 149 -4.21 8.13 16.64
N LEU A 150 -3.44 7.07 16.37
CA LEU A 150 -3.99 5.72 16.24
C LEU A 150 -4.60 5.22 17.55
N ALA A 151 -4.03 5.60 18.69
CA ALA A 151 -4.61 5.30 20.00
C ALA A 151 -5.96 6.02 20.21
N ALA A 152 -6.12 7.26 19.75
CA ALA A 152 -7.38 7.99 19.81
C ALA A 152 -8.45 7.35 18.91
N ASP A 153 -8.04 6.81 17.76
CA ASP A 153 -8.91 6.15 16.78
C ASP A 153 -9.19 4.67 17.12
N GLY A 154 -8.64 4.14 18.21
CA GLY A 154 -8.79 2.72 18.60
C GLY A 154 -8.03 1.71 17.72
N CYS A 155 -7.14 2.20 16.84
CA CYS A 155 -6.39 1.43 15.85
C CYS A 155 -4.90 1.30 16.22
N SER A 156 -4.56 1.29 17.52
CA SER A 156 -3.18 1.15 17.99
C SER A 156 -2.58 -0.25 17.80
N SER A 157 -3.41 -1.23 17.45
CA SER A 157 -3.02 -2.64 17.26
C SER A 157 -3.91 -3.31 16.22
N ILE A 158 -3.41 -4.35 15.57
CA ILE A 158 -4.19 -5.17 14.64
C ILE A 158 -4.80 -6.34 15.39
N GLN A 159 -6.11 -6.55 15.24
CA GLN A 159 -6.80 -7.67 15.88
C GLN A 159 -6.40 -9.00 15.22
N ASN A 160 -6.19 -10.04 16.04
CA ASN A 160 -5.83 -11.40 15.61
C ASN A 160 -4.47 -11.48 14.86
N ASP A 161 -3.53 -10.59 15.17
CA ASP A 161 -2.19 -10.52 14.55
C ASP A 161 -1.08 -11.19 15.40
N ASP A 162 -1.45 -11.98 16.43
CA ASP A 162 -0.54 -12.75 17.31
C ASP A 162 -1.03 -14.19 17.51
N MET A 163 -1.21 -14.90 16.41
CA MET A 163 -1.58 -16.32 16.38
C MET A 163 -0.34 -17.21 16.67
N PRO A 164 -0.50 -18.35 17.37
CA PRO A 164 0.58 -19.33 17.50
C PRO A 164 1.11 -19.78 16.14
N ALA A 165 2.43 -19.96 16.03
CA ALA A 165 3.09 -20.24 14.75
C ALA A 165 2.49 -21.44 13.99
N ASP A 166 2.18 -22.53 14.70
CA ASP A 166 1.61 -23.74 14.07
C ASP A 166 0.20 -23.46 13.50
N GLU A 167 -0.64 -22.72 14.24
CA GLU A 167 -1.98 -22.32 13.78
C GLU A 167 -1.90 -21.35 12.60
N PHE A 168 -0.93 -20.42 12.62
CA PHE A 168 -0.74 -19.46 11.53
C PHE A 168 -0.26 -20.12 10.24
N VAL A 169 0.60 -21.15 10.34
CA VAL A 169 1.00 -21.96 9.18
C VAL A 169 -0.20 -22.70 8.58
N ASP A 170 -1.04 -23.31 9.42
CA ASP A 170 -2.26 -23.99 8.96
C ASP A 170 -3.24 -23.01 8.29
N PHE A 171 -3.38 -21.81 8.86
CA PHE A 171 -4.18 -20.72 8.28
C PHE A 171 -3.67 -20.30 6.89
N LEU A 172 -2.37 -20.00 6.76
CA LEU A 172 -1.79 -19.62 5.46
C LEU A 172 -1.89 -20.74 4.44
N HIS A 173 -1.68 -22.00 4.85
CA HIS A 173 -1.88 -23.14 3.97
C HIS A 173 -3.31 -23.18 3.42
N ALA A 174 -4.31 -23.00 4.29
CA ALA A 174 -5.71 -22.95 3.86
C ALA A 174 -5.96 -21.81 2.86
N VAL A 175 -5.45 -20.60 3.11
CA VAL A 175 -5.57 -19.45 2.18
C VAL A 175 -4.97 -19.79 0.80
N PHE A 176 -3.72 -20.22 0.76
CA PHE A 176 -3.01 -20.43 -0.50
C PHE A 176 -3.49 -21.66 -1.28
N GLU A 177 -3.96 -22.71 -0.61
CA GLU A 177 -4.56 -23.87 -1.27
C GLU A 177 -5.81 -23.48 -2.07
N ARG A 178 -6.62 -22.52 -1.56
CA ARG A 178 -7.82 -22.03 -2.27
C ARG A 178 -7.54 -21.06 -3.41
N MET A 179 -6.33 -20.52 -3.51
CA MET A 179 -5.94 -19.63 -4.60
C MET A 179 -5.52 -20.37 -5.87
N LEU A 180 -5.38 -21.71 -5.80
CA LEU A 180 -4.94 -22.55 -6.92
C LEU A 180 -6.09 -23.27 -7.64
N VAL A 181 -7.32 -23.10 -7.17
CA VAL A 181 -8.56 -23.69 -7.71
C VAL A 181 -9.33 -22.65 -8.51
#